data_AF-A0AAN6TSA6-F1
#
_entry.id   AF-A0AAN6TSA6-F1
#
_cell.length_a   1.000
_cell.length_b   1.000
_cell.length_c   1.000
_cell.angle_alpha   90.00
_cell.angle_beta   90.00
_cell.angle_gamma   90.00
#
_symmetry.space_group_name_H-M   'P 1'
#
loop_
_entity.id
_entity.type
_entity.pdbx_description
1 polymer ?
#
loop_
_entity_poly.entity_id
_entity_poly.type
_entity_poly.pdbx_seq_one_letter_code
_entity_poly.pdbx_strand_id
1 'polypeptide(L)'
;MDPKTLDLAENRRCMLAGELYYAFTPDLTQDRTRAKVACNAYNTESANGASRRRLVELWKECVIHPLASTHPLMSPLTHLLQHHP
;
A
#
# COMPACT_ATOMS: atom_id res chain seq x y z
N MET A 1 -15.42 -18.79 13.88
CA MET A 1 -14.70 -17.57 14.29
C MET A 1 -15.60 -16.40 13.95
N ASP A 2 -16.09 -15.65 14.93
CA ASP A 2 -16.94 -14.48 14.69
C ASP A 2 -16.05 -13.33 14.20
N PRO A 3 -16.30 -12.74 13.00
CA PRO A 3 -15.55 -11.60 12.50
C PRO A 3 -15.47 -10.42 13.48
N LYS A 4 -16.44 -10.29 14.40
CA LYS A 4 -16.46 -9.25 15.44
C LYS A 4 -15.47 -9.49 16.59
N THR A 5 -14.94 -10.71 16.69
CA THR A 5 -13.98 -11.14 17.71
C THR A 5 -12.57 -11.35 17.15
N LEU A 6 -12.36 -11.02 15.87
CA LEU A 6 -11.09 -11.20 15.20
C LEU A 6 -10.05 -10.18 15.70
N ASP A 7 -8.92 -10.67 16.19
CA ASP A 7 -7.75 -9.85 16.42
C ASP A 7 -7.17 -9.37 15.08
N LEU A 8 -7.35 -8.09 14.80
CA LEU A 8 -6.91 -7.46 13.55
C LEU A 8 -5.39 -7.40 13.44
N ALA A 9 -4.68 -7.27 14.56
CA ALA A 9 -3.22 -7.22 14.56
C ALA A 9 -2.63 -8.58 14.20
N GLU A 10 -3.17 -9.66 14.79
CA GLU A 10 -2.76 -11.03 14.46
C GLU A 10 -3.16 -11.39 13.02
N ASN A 11 -4.36 -11.02 12.57
CA ASN A 11 -4.79 -11.23 11.19
C ASN A 11 -3.85 -10.54 10.18
N ARG A 12 -3.38 -9.33 10.50
CA ARG A 12 -2.38 -8.60 9.72
C ARG A 12 -1.02 -9.30 9.77
N ARG A 13 -0.57 -9.78 10.93
CA ARG A 13 0.67 -10.58 11.03
C ARG A 13 0.61 -11.81 10.12
N CYS A 14 -0.50 -12.56 10.14
CA CYS A 14 -0.71 -13.71 9.26
C CYS A 14 -0.64 -13.32 7.77
N MET A 15 -1.30 -12.23 7.37
CA MET A 15 -1.22 -11.70 6.00
C MET A 15 0.23 -11.42 5.59
N LEU A 16 1.00 -10.75 6.46
CA LEU A 16 2.40 -10.39 6.20
C LEU A 16 3.31 -11.62 6.12
N ALA A 17 3.02 -12.65 6.92
CA ALA A 17 3.75 -13.92 6.92
C ALA A 17 3.35 -14.85 5.76
N GLY A 18 2.31 -14.52 4.98
CA GLY A 18 1.75 -15.41 3.96
C GLY A 18 0.95 -16.59 4.54
N GLU A 19 0.56 -16.50 5.81
CA GLU A 19 -0.31 -17.46 6.49
C GLU A 19 -1.78 -17.20 6.14
N LEU A 20 -2.67 -18.16 6.46
CA LEU A 20 -4.11 -17.97 6.28
C LEU A 20 -4.61 -16.77 7.10
N TYR A 21 -5.27 -15.83 6.44
CA TYR A 21 -5.84 -14.63 7.06
C TYR A 21 -7.21 -14.29 6.45
N TYR A 22 -7.98 -13.47 7.16
CA TYR A 22 -9.24 -12.90 6.68
C TYR A 22 -8.97 -11.64 5.86
N ALA A 23 -9.24 -11.69 4.56
CA ALA A 23 -8.93 -10.60 3.64
C ALA A 23 -9.87 -9.37 3.75
N PHE A 24 -11.09 -9.56 4.25
CA PHE A 24 -12.14 -8.53 4.29
C PHE A 24 -12.39 -7.99 5.70
N THR A 25 -11.31 -7.72 6.44
CA THR A 25 -11.41 -6.99 7.71
C THR A 25 -11.50 -5.48 7.48
N PRO A 26 -12.05 -4.71 8.44
CA PRO A 26 -12.20 -3.27 8.29
C PRO A 26 -10.88 -2.55 8.02
N ASP A 27 -9.80 -2.94 8.70
CA ASP A 27 -8.48 -2.32 8.57
C ASP A 27 -7.85 -2.62 7.20
N LEU A 28 -7.85 -3.88 6.75
CA LEU A 28 -7.32 -4.26 5.42
C LEU A 28 -8.15 -3.68 4.27
N THR A 29 -9.46 -3.51 4.48
CA THR A 29 -10.35 -2.89 3.48
C THR A 29 -10.12 -1.37 3.37
N GLN A 30 -9.93 -0.69 4.49
CA GLN A 30 -9.55 0.72 4.51
C GLN A 30 -8.21 0.93 3.82
N ASP A 31 -7.25 0.07 4.11
CA ASP A 31 -5.92 0.03 3.51
C ASP A 31 -5.99 -0.15 1.97
N ARG A 32 -6.79 -1.09 1.46
CA ARG A 32 -7.00 -1.22 0.00
C ARG A 32 -7.63 0.02 -0.63
N THR A 33 -8.56 0.65 0.09
CA THR A 33 -9.23 1.87 -0.41
C THR A 33 -8.23 3.01 -0.55
N ARG A 34 -7.35 3.20 0.45
CA ARG A 34 -6.26 4.19 0.40
C ARG A 34 -5.32 3.92 -0.76
N ALA A 35 -4.87 2.68 -0.92
CA ALA A 35 -4.01 2.31 -2.04
C ALA A 35 -4.68 2.59 -3.41
N LYS A 36 -5.97 2.26 -3.56
CA LYS A 36 -6.72 2.56 -4.78
C LYS A 36 -6.77 4.06 -5.07
N VAL A 37 -7.05 4.89 -4.07
CA VAL A 37 -7.10 6.35 -4.21
C VAL A 37 -5.74 6.91 -4.63
N ALA A 38 -4.64 6.49 -3.99
CA ALA A 38 -3.29 6.93 -4.32
C ALA A 38 -2.90 6.56 -5.76
N CYS A 39 -3.14 5.30 -6.16
CA CYS A 39 -2.89 4.85 -7.53
C CYS A 39 -3.70 5.64 -8.55
N ASN A 40 -4.98 5.91 -8.26
CA ASN A 40 -5.83 6.71 -9.15
C ASN A 40 -5.34 8.15 -9.28
N ALA A 41 -4.90 8.77 -8.20
CA ALA A 41 -4.34 10.12 -8.22
C ALA A 41 -3.07 10.18 -9.07
N TYR A 42 -2.13 9.25 -8.85
CA TYR A 42 -0.92 9.14 -9.67
C TYR A 42 -1.25 8.97 -11.16
N ASN A 43 -2.12 8.02 -11.50
CA ASN A 43 -2.47 7.72 -12.89
C ASN A 43 -3.15 8.91 -13.58
N THR A 44 -4.07 9.59 -12.88
CA THR A 44 -4.76 10.77 -13.40
C THR A 44 -3.77 11.91 -13.66
N GLU A 45 -2.92 12.22 -12.70
CA GLU A 45 -1.94 13.31 -12.80
C GLU A 45 -0.88 13.02 -13.87
N SER A 46 -0.45 11.76 -14.01
CA SER A 46 0.46 11.34 -15.08
C SER A 46 -0.14 11.52 -16.46
N ALA A 47 -1.43 11.23 -16.64
CA ALA A 47 -2.12 11.43 -17.91
C ALA A 47 -2.32 12.92 -18.25
N ASN A 48 -2.37 13.79 -17.23
CA ASN A 48 -2.57 15.23 -17.36
C ASN A 48 -1.25 16.03 -17.47
N GLY A 49 -0.10 15.36 -17.62
CA GLY A 49 1.19 16.02 -17.82
C GLY A 49 1.78 16.64 -16.55
N ALA A 50 1.46 16.11 -15.37
CA ALA A 50 2.04 16.58 -14.12
C ALA A 50 3.58 16.53 -14.14
N SER A 51 4.20 17.46 -13.40
CA SER A 51 5.66 17.50 -13.28
C SER A 51 6.22 16.21 -12.66
N ARG A 52 7.45 15.84 -13.00
CA ARG A 52 8.15 14.68 -12.40
C ARG A 52 8.16 14.75 -10.87
N ARG A 53 8.36 15.94 -10.28
CA ARG A 53 8.33 16.13 -8.82
C ARG A 53 6.98 15.75 -8.24
N ARG A 54 5.88 16.20 -8.86
CA ARG A 54 4.51 15.87 -8.42
C ARG A 54 4.23 14.38 -8.53
N LEU A 55 4.69 13.74 -9.60
CA LEU A 55 4.58 12.29 -9.77
C LEU A 55 5.34 11.52 -8.70
N VAL A 56 6.54 11.96 -8.31
CA VAL A 56 7.31 11.34 -7.22
C VAL A 56 6.60 11.49 -5.87
N GLU A 57 5.99 12.65 -5.58
CA GLU A 57 5.20 12.85 -4.36
C GLU A 57 4.01 11.88 -4.29
N LEU A 58 3.25 11.76 -5.38
CA LEU A 58 2.11 10.83 -5.46
C LEU A 58 2.56 9.36 -5.41
N TRP A 59 3.70 9.05 -6.03
CA TRP A 59 4.26 7.70 -5.99
C TRP A 59 4.67 7.29 -4.57
N LYS A 60 5.21 8.21 -3.76
CA LYS A 60 5.48 7.96 -2.33
C LYS A 60 4.21 7.55 -1.59
N GLU A 61 3.07 8.18 -1.89
CA GLU A 61 1.78 7.79 -1.29
C GLU A 61 1.35 6.37 -1.68
N CYS A 62 1.66 5.92 -2.90
CA CYS A 62 1.39 4.55 -3.36
C CYS A 62 2.24 3.50 -2.64
N VAL A 63 3.55 3.76 -2.46
CA VAL A 63 4.51 2.73 -2.00
C VAL A 63 4.72 2.68 -0.49
N ILE A 64 4.50 3.78 0.22
CA ILE A 64 4.64 3.83 1.70
C ILE A 64 3.50 3.06 2.39
N HIS A 65 2.43 2.76 1.67
CA HIS A 65 1.28 2.06 2.23
C HIS A 65 1.63 0.60 2.61
N PRO A 66 1.22 0.10 3.81
CA PRO A 66 1.64 -1.23 4.30
C PRO A 66 1.35 -2.39 3.36
N LEU A 67 0.26 -2.31 2.57
CA LEU A 67 -0.07 -3.33 1.56
C LEU A 67 0.82 -3.28 0.30
N ALA A 68 1.46 -2.15 0.02
CA ALA A 68 2.37 -2.01 -1.11
C ALA A 68 3.79 -2.48 -0.76
N SER A 69 4.23 -2.27 0.48
CA SER A 69 5.56 -2.67 0.98
C SER A 69 5.75 -4.19 1.12
N THR A 70 4.69 -4.99 1.03
CA THR A 70 4.73 -6.44 1.30
C THR A 70 4.77 -7.28 0.03
N HIS A 71 4.63 -6.64 -1.14
CA HIS A 71 4.76 -7.35 -2.41
C HIS A 71 6.24 -7.43 -2.80
N PRO A 72 6.82 -8.63 -3.07
CA PRO A 72 8.25 -8.79 -3.36
C PRO A 72 8.75 -7.99 -4.58
N LEU A 73 7.84 -7.59 -5.48
CA LEU A 73 8.14 -6.71 -6.63
C LEU A 73 8.31 -5.22 -6.27
N MET A 74 7.96 -4.78 -5.05
CA MET A 74 8.09 -3.38 -4.60
C MET A 74 9.32 -3.12 -3.73
N SER A 75 9.95 -4.17 -3.19
CA SER A 75 11.19 -4.10 -2.39
C SER A 75 12.37 -3.37 -3.06
N PRO A 76 12.64 -3.53 -4.38
CA PRO A 76 13.80 -2.86 -4.99
C PRO A 76 13.65 -1.33 -5.12
N LEU A 77 12.41 -0.81 -5.20
CA LEU A 77 12.17 0.61 -5.44
C LEU A 77 12.23 1.44 -4.16
N THR A 78 11.94 0.84 -2.99
CA THR A 78 12.04 1.51 -1.70
C THR A 78 13.50 1.83 -1.35
N HIS A 79 14.45 1.00 -1.76
CA HIS A 79 15.89 1.21 -1.53
C HIS A 79 16.46 2.40 -2.33
N LEU A 80 15.87 2.70 -3.50
CA LEU A 80 16.26 3.84 -4.34
C LEU A 80 15.85 5.20 -3.75
N LEU A 81 14.85 5.23 -2.87
CA LEU A 81 14.41 6.44 -2.17
C LEU A 81 15.33 6.84 -1.00
N GLN A 82 16.13 5.91 -0.47
CA GLN A 82 17.01 6.18 0.67
C GLN A 82 18.34 6.84 0.27
N HIS A 83 18.65 6.92 -1.03
CA HIS A 83 19.94 7.39 -1.53
C HIS A 83 19.91 8.72 -2.29
N HIS A 84 18.79 9.46 -2.27
CA HIS A 84 18.75 10.80 -2.86
C HIS A 84 18.55 11.87 -1.76
N PRO A 85 19.48 12.83 -1.61
CA PRO A 85 19.33 13.97 -0.70
C PRO A 85 18.23 14.94 -1.13
#